data_AF-A0A359CYV2-F1
#
_entry.id   AF-A0A359CYV2-F1
#
_cell.length_a   1.000
_cell.length_b   1.000
_cell.length_c   1.000
_cell.angle_alpha   90.00
_cell.angle_beta   90.00
_cell.angle_gamma   90.00
#
_symmetry.space_group_name_H-M   'P 1'
#
loop_
_entity.id
_entity.type
_entity.pdbx_description
1 polymer ?
#
loop_
_entity_poly.entity_id
_entity_poly.type
_entity_poly.pdbx_seq_one_letter_code
_entity_poly.pdbx_strand_id
1 'polypeptide(L)'
;MKTLIISLFILANLYNTISLIASNDIPNRLTPDKRSDAIANKLKEVCKLTPEQRTYVWDVIYKREKQKDLDREKFHKNLTAATNAKNKRNQTANEELKTIMDTTQFKAYEKWLKEIKKKRETAKTETPSKEDPDLIFIQMDDE
;
A
#
# COMPACT_ATOMS: atom_id res chain seq x y z
N MET A 1 -40.72 -31.27 36.00
CA MET A 1 -40.15 -31.58 34.66
C MET A 1 -40.47 -30.43 33.71
N LYS A 2 -39.50 -30.08 32.83
CA LYS A 2 -39.45 -28.99 31.81
C LYS A 2 -38.65 -27.74 32.26
N THR A 3 -37.31 -27.78 32.13
CA THR A 3 -36.45 -27.25 31.01
C THR A 3 -36.27 -25.73 31.10
N LEU A 4 -35.17 -25.17 31.65
CA LEU A 4 -33.77 -25.08 31.19
C LEU A 4 -33.56 -24.45 29.79
N ILE A 5 -32.87 -23.30 29.81
CA ILE A 5 -31.98 -22.72 28.80
C ILE A 5 -32.67 -22.07 27.58
N ILE A 6 -32.96 -20.77 27.71
CA ILE A 6 -33.08 -19.87 26.55
C ILE A 6 -31.67 -19.71 25.98
N SER A 7 -31.45 -20.47 24.91
CA SER A 7 -30.19 -20.62 24.20
C SER A 7 -29.74 -19.31 23.57
N LEU A 8 -28.44 -19.08 23.71
CA LEU A 8 -27.56 -18.06 23.14
C LEU A 8 -27.55 -18.00 21.59
N PHE A 9 -28.72 -17.90 20.94
CA PHE A 9 -28.87 -18.02 19.48
C PHE A 9 -29.10 -16.69 18.74
N ILE A 10 -28.64 -15.55 19.29
CA ILE A 10 -28.71 -14.26 18.58
C ILE A 10 -27.33 -13.70 18.20
N LEU A 11 -26.22 -14.27 18.69
CA LEU A 11 -24.87 -13.75 18.40
C LEU A 11 -24.11 -14.48 17.29
N ALA A 12 -24.69 -15.50 16.65
CA ALA A 12 -23.99 -16.29 15.63
C ALA A 12 -24.24 -15.85 14.17
N ASN A 13 -25.13 -14.87 13.91
CA ASN A 13 -25.49 -14.46 12.55
C ASN A 13 -24.89 -13.12 12.08
N LEU A 14 -23.86 -12.60 12.76
CA LEU A 14 -23.07 -11.47 12.23
C LEU A 14 -21.63 -11.83 11.82
N TYR A 15 -21.20 -13.09 12.01
CA TYR A 15 -19.83 -13.52 11.70
C TYR A 15 -19.67 -14.26 10.37
N ASN A 16 -20.76 -14.65 9.71
CA ASN A 16 -20.71 -15.52 8.51
C ASN A 16 -20.91 -14.81 7.16
N THR A 17 -20.82 -13.48 7.10
CA THR A 17 -20.84 -12.73 5.82
C THR A 17 -19.51 -12.07 5.45
N ILE A 18 -18.42 -12.32 6.19
CA ILE A 18 -17.10 -11.73 5.87
C ILE A 18 -16.14 -12.72 5.19
N SER A 19 -16.40 -14.03 5.19
CA SER A 19 -15.44 -15.02 4.69
C SER A 19 -15.52 -15.33 3.19
N LEU A 20 -16.20 -14.53 2.36
CA LEU A 20 -16.39 -14.88 0.94
C LEU A 20 -16.12 -13.73 -0.05
N ILE A 21 -14.94 -13.09 0.07
CA ILE A 21 -14.25 -12.51 -1.10
C ILE A 21 -12.75 -12.86 -1.05
N ALA A 22 -12.43 -14.12 -0.77
CA ALA A 22 -11.11 -14.68 -1.06
C ALA A 22 -11.18 -15.30 -2.46
N SER A 23 -11.24 -14.49 -3.51
CA SER A 23 -11.25 -14.99 -4.90
C SER A 23 -10.72 -13.93 -5.86
N ASN A 24 -9.40 -13.71 -5.81
CA ASN A 24 -8.56 -13.29 -6.93
C ASN A 24 -7.08 -13.45 -6.55
N ASP A 25 -6.73 -14.65 -6.06
CA ASP A 25 -5.33 -15.00 -5.83
C ASP A 25 -4.60 -15.08 -7.18
N ILE A 26 -3.93 -13.98 -7.52
CA ILE A 26 -2.83 -14.02 -8.47
C ILE A 26 -1.70 -14.72 -7.72
N PRO A 27 -1.25 -15.91 -8.15
CA PRO A 27 -0.44 -16.84 -7.34
C PRO A 27 0.99 -16.36 -7.01
N ASN A 28 1.31 -15.08 -7.21
CA ASN A 28 2.63 -14.51 -6.90
C ASN A 28 2.57 -13.05 -6.41
N ARG A 29 1.43 -12.61 -5.86
CA ARG A 29 1.31 -11.24 -5.33
C ARG A 29 1.85 -11.21 -3.90
N LEU A 30 2.91 -10.43 -3.65
CA LEU A 30 3.37 -10.14 -2.28
C LEU A 30 2.21 -9.61 -1.44
N THR A 31 2.10 -10.05 -0.18
CA THR A 31 1.12 -9.52 0.77
C THR A 31 1.41 -8.05 1.09
N PRO A 32 0.43 -7.26 1.57
CA PRO A 32 0.67 -5.89 2.03
C PRO A 32 1.87 -5.77 2.97
N ASP A 33 2.03 -6.68 3.94
CA ASP A 33 3.15 -6.68 4.89
C ASP A 33 4.50 -6.76 4.18
N LYS A 34 4.67 -7.72 3.26
CA LYS A 34 5.92 -7.89 2.52
C LYS A 34 6.25 -6.68 1.65
N ARG A 35 5.23 -6.05 1.06
CA ARG A 35 5.40 -4.84 0.24
C ARG A 35 5.79 -3.65 1.11
N SER A 36 5.17 -3.53 2.28
CA SER A 36 5.49 -2.50 3.26
C SER A 36 6.89 -2.64 3.82
N ASP A 37 7.34 -3.86 4.13
CA ASP A 37 8.70 -4.10 4.59
C ASP A 37 9.75 -3.68 3.55
N ALA A 38 9.55 -4.08 2.29
CA ALA A 38 10.46 -3.71 1.21
C ALA A 38 10.57 -2.18 1.07
N ILE A 39 9.43 -1.47 1.06
CA ILE A 39 9.39 -0.02 0.92
C ILE A 39 9.99 0.66 2.17
N ALA A 40 9.59 0.24 3.38
CA ALA A 40 10.06 0.86 4.61
C ALA A 40 11.57 0.66 4.80
N ASN A 41 12.11 -0.50 4.40
CA ASN A 41 13.56 -0.74 4.41
C ASN A 41 14.27 0.15 3.40
N LYS A 42 13.73 0.29 2.18
CA LYS A 42 14.30 1.20 1.18
C LYS A 42 14.27 2.66 1.68
N LEU A 43 13.17 3.10 2.28
CA LEU A 43 13.05 4.44 2.82
C LEU A 43 13.99 4.67 4.01
N LYS A 44 14.22 3.64 4.85
CA LYS A 44 15.24 3.70 5.91
C LYS A 44 16.62 4.01 5.32
N GLU A 45 17.00 3.35 4.23
CA GLU A 45 18.30 3.54 3.59
C GLU A 45 18.43 4.90 2.90
N VAL A 46 17.40 5.30 2.15
CA VAL A 46 17.36 6.54 1.35
C VAL A 46 17.27 7.77 2.24
N CYS A 47 16.35 7.74 3.20
CA CYS A 47 16.03 8.90 4.04
C CYS A 47 16.79 8.87 5.37
N LYS A 48 17.64 7.87 5.62
CA LYS A 48 18.40 7.71 6.87
C LYS A 48 17.50 7.76 8.10
N LEU A 49 16.40 7.01 8.05
CA LEU A 49 15.42 6.98 9.13
C LEU A 49 16.00 6.31 10.39
N THR A 50 15.64 6.83 11.56
CA THR A 50 15.87 6.12 12.81
C THR A 50 15.04 4.81 12.85
N PRO A 51 15.39 3.83 13.70
CA PRO A 51 14.59 2.62 13.86
C PRO A 51 13.12 2.90 14.21
N GLU A 52 12.89 3.91 15.05
CA GLU A 52 11.54 4.34 15.44
C GLU A 52 10.79 4.95 14.24
N GLN A 53 11.41 5.89 13.52
CA GLN A 53 10.82 6.48 12.31
C GLN A 53 10.49 5.41 11.27
N ARG A 54 11.38 4.43 11.06
CA ARG A 54 11.11 3.31 10.12
C ARG A 54 9.85 2.53 10.53
N THR A 55 9.59 2.36 11.82
CA THR A 55 8.40 1.67 12.32
C THR A 55 7.14 2.45 11.96
N TYR A 56 7.10 3.74 12.24
CA TYR A 56 5.96 4.58 11.85
C TYR A 56 5.78 4.66 10.33
N VAL A 57 6.88 4.77 9.57
CA VAL A 57 6.83 4.72 8.10
C VAL A 57 6.24 3.40 7.62
N TRP A 58 6.62 2.27 8.23
CA TRP A 58 6.05 0.97 7.87
C TRP A 58 4.53 0.94 8.06
N ASP A 59 4.01 1.49 9.16
CA ASP A 59 2.57 1.56 9.42
C ASP A 59 1.82 2.38 8.36
N VAL A 60 2.37 3.54 7.99
CA VAL A 60 1.80 4.40 6.93
C VAL A 60 1.77 3.64 5.60
N ILE A 61 2.88 2.99 5.24
CA ILE A 61 2.96 2.23 3.99
C ILE A 61 2.03 1.01 4.04
N TYR A 62 1.89 0.34 5.18
CA TYR A 62 0.98 -0.79 5.34
C TYR A 62 -0.48 -0.42 5.14
N LYS A 63 -0.95 0.68 5.75
CA LYS A 63 -2.30 1.22 5.50
C LYS A 63 -2.50 1.51 4.01
N ARG A 64 -1.52 2.14 3.37
CA ARG A 64 -1.53 2.40 1.93
C ARG A 64 -1.57 1.11 1.10
N GLU A 65 -0.77 0.10 1.42
CA GLU A 65 -0.74 -1.14 0.64
C GLU A 65 -2.02 -1.96 0.81
N LYS A 66 -2.61 -1.96 2.00
CA LYS A 66 -3.92 -2.56 2.26
C LYS A 66 -5.02 -1.84 1.46
N GLN A 67 -5.04 -0.51 1.47
CA GLN A 67 -6.02 0.27 0.71
C GLN A 67 -5.84 0.10 -0.80
N LYS A 68 -4.60 -0.05 -1.30
CA LYS A 68 -4.34 -0.38 -2.71
C LYS A 68 -5.03 -1.69 -3.13
N ASP A 69 -5.03 -2.69 -2.26
CA ASP A 69 -5.66 -3.98 -2.55
C ASP A 69 -7.18 -3.85 -2.60
N LEU A 70 -7.77 -3.09 -1.67
CA LEU A 70 -9.21 -2.76 -1.67
C LEU A 70 -9.63 -1.93 -2.91
N ASP A 71 -8.86 -0.90 -3.26
CA ASP A 71 -9.15 -0.05 -4.42
C ASP A 71 -9.11 -0.85 -5.72
N ARG A 72 -8.20 -1.82 -5.82
CA ARG A 72 -8.08 -2.69 -6.99
C ARG A 72 -9.35 -3.53 -7.17
N GLU A 73 -9.88 -4.09 -6.10
CA GLU A 73 -11.12 -4.86 -6.14
C GLU A 73 -12.31 -3.96 -6.49
N LYS A 74 -12.43 -2.83 -5.80
CA LYS A 74 -13.52 -1.87 -5.97
C LYS A 74 -13.58 -1.26 -7.37
N PHE A 75 -12.43 -0.92 -7.95
CA PHE A 75 -12.33 -0.17 -9.21
C PHE A 75 -11.76 -0.99 -10.38
N HIS A 76 -11.77 -2.33 -10.30
CA HIS A 76 -11.17 -3.24 -11.29
C HIS A 76 -11.60 -3.00 -12.76
N LYS A 77 -12.75 -2.37 -13.00
CA LYS A 77 -13.30 -2.04 -14.34
C LYS A 77 -13.36 -0.54 -14.65
N ASN A 78 -12.92 0.32 -13.75
CA ASN A 78 -12.98 1.77 -13.93
C ASN A 78 -11.60 2.40 -13.71
N LEU A 79 -10.88 2.59 -14.80
CA LEU A 79 -9.51 3.10 -14.78
C LEU A 79 -9.42 4.51 -14.17
N THR A 80 -10.35 5.41 -14.52
CA THR A 80 -10.38 6.78 -13.98
C THR A 80 -10.57 6.76 -12.47
N ALA A 81 -11.53 5.98 -11.97
CA ALA A 81 -11.75 5.84 -10.53
C ALA A 81 -10.56 5.18 -9.81
N ALA A 82 -9.94 4.17 -10.44
CA ALA A 82 -8.73 3.53 -9.91
C ALA A 82 -7.55 4.50 -9.81
N THR A 83 -7.36 5.37 -10.81
CA THR A 83 -6.34 6.43 -10.80
C THR A 83 -6.61 7.45 -9.71
N ASN A 84 -7.84 7.95 -9.59
CA ASN A 84 -8.20 8.91 -8.54
C ASN A 84 -7.98 8.33 -7.14
N ALA A 85 -8.38 7.07 -6.91
CA ALA A 85 -8.15 6.38 -5.64
C ALA A 85 -6.65 6.20 -5.34
N LYS A 86 -5.86 5.84 -6.37
CA LYS A 86 -4.40 5.75 -6.26
C LYS A 86 -3.78 7.07 -5.84
N ASN A 87 -4.18 8.18 -6.45
CA ASN A 87 -3.64 9.50 -6.16
C ASN A 87 -4.00 9.93 -4.75
N LYS A 88 -5.27 9.79 -4.38
CA LYS A 88 -5.74 10.17 -3.04
C LYS A 88 -4.99 9.41 -1.96
N ARG A 89 -4.83 8.10 -2.12
CA ARG A 89 -4.10 7.26 -1.18
C ARG A 89 -2.62 7.60 -1.09
N ASN A 90 -1.97 7.92 -2.21
CA ASN A 90 -0.56 8.34 -2.20
C ASN A 90 -0.40 9.72 -1.54
N GLN A 91 -1.33 10.65 -1.79
CA GLN A 91 -1.34 11.96 -1.14
C GLN A 91 -1.45 11.82 0.38
N THR A 92 -2.44 11.05 0.86
CA THR A 92 -2.60 10.80 2.30
C THR A 92 -1.35 10.19 2.92
N ALA A 93 -0.75 9.19 2.26
CA ALA A 93 0.51 8.63 2.75
C ALA A 93 1.64 9.67 2.78
N ASN A 94 1.78 10.52 1.77
CA ASN A 94 2.80 11.56 1.74
C ASN A 94 2.61 12.60 2.85
N GLU A 95 1.36 12.98 3.13
CA GLU A 95 1.02 13.89 4.24
C GLU A 95 1.42 13.27 5.59
N GLU A 96 1.12 11.98 5.82
CA GLU A 96 1.55 11.26 7.02
C GLU A 96 3.08 11.10 7.11
N LEU A 97 3.77 10.80 6.00
CA LEU A 97 5.23 10.69 6.00
C LEU A 97 5.91 12.03 6.33
N LYS A 98 5.32 13.16 5.92
CA LYS A 98 5.84 14.50 6.20
C LYS A 98 5.77 14.86 7.69
N THR A 99 4.90 14.23 8.47
CA THR A 99 4.85 14.44 9.92
C THR A 99 5.83 13.54 10.69
N ILE A 100 6.25 12.42 10.10
CA ILE A 100 7.19 11.47 10.69
C ILE A 100 8.66 11.85 10.39
N MET A 101 8.92 12.33 9.17
CA MET A 101 10.25 12.67 8.69
C MET A 101 10.56 14.14 8.93
N ASP A 102 11.82 14.46 9.23
CA ASP A 102 12.27 15.86 9.20
C ASP A 102 12.37 16.39 7.76
N THR A 103 12.56 17.70 7.62
CA THR A 103 12.63 18.37 6.31
C THR A 103 13.72 17.81 5.40
N THR A 104 14.87 17.41 5.94
CA THR A 104 15.99 16.85 5.16
C THR A 104 15.66 15.46 4.68
N GLN A 105 15.12 14.62 5.56
CA GLN A 105 14.69 13.26 5.25
C GLN A 105 13.56 13.25 4.22
N PHE A 106 12.57 14.14 4.36
CA PHE A 106 11.46 14.25 3.42
C PHE A 106 11.92 14.75 2.03
N LYS A 107 12.88 15.67 1.97
CA LYS A 107 13.50 16.07 0.68
C LYS A 107 14.23 14.90 0.00
N ALA A 108 14.89 14.02 0.78
CA ALA A 108 15.52 12.82 0.23
C ALA A 108 14.48 11.85 -0.34
N TYR A 109 13.34 11.69 0.34
CA TYR A 109 12.20 10.94 -0.16
C TYR A 109 11.67 11.50 -1.48
N GLU A 110 11.40 12.81 -1.57
CA GLU A 110 10.94 13.45 -2.80
C GLU A 110 11.92 13.28 -3.96
N LYS A 111 13.23 13.40 -3.68
CA LYS A 111 14.28 13.15 -4.69
C LYS A 111 14.22 11.70 -5.19
N TRP A 112 14.11 10.74 -4.29
CA TRP A 112 14.01 9.32 -4.65
C TRP A 112 12.76 9.02 -5.50
N LEU A 113 11.62 9.65 -5.22
CA LEU A 113 10.42 9.53 -6.06
C LEU A 113 10.67 10.04 -7.49
N LYS A 114 11.35 11.18 -7.65
CA LYS A 114 11.72 11.73 -8.96
C LYS A 114 12.67 10.79 -9.71
N GLU A 115 13.63 10.18 -9.02
CA GLU A 115 14.55 9.20 -9.61
C GLU A 115 13.82 7.96 -10.11
N ILE A 116 12.89 7.40 -9.32
CA ILE A 116 12.04 6.28 -9.75
C ILE A 116 11.23 6.66 -10.99
N LYS A 117 10.65 7.86 -11.01
CA LYS A 117 9.87 8.35 -12.16
C LYS A 117 10.73 8.37 -13.42
N LYS A 118 11.93 8.96 -13.34
CA LYS A 118 12.88 9.02 -14.45
C LYS A 118 13.32 7.63 -14.93
N LYS A 119 13.60 6.69 -14.01
CA LYS A 119 13.90 5.29 -14.34
C LYS A 119 12.75 4.63 -15.11
N ARG A 120 11.49 4.91 -14.75
CA ARG A 120 10.32 4.39 -15.48
C ARG A 120 10.16 5.00 -16.87
N GLU A 121 10.41 6.29 -17.02
CA GLU A 121 10.31 6.97 -18.31
C GLU A 121 11.36 6.45 -19.29
N THR A 122 12.60 6.29 -18.82
CA THR A 122 13.70 5.71 -19.61
C THR A 122 13.45 4.23 -19.97
N ALA A 123 12.92 3.43 -19.04
CA ALA A 123 12.55 2.04 -19.30
C ALA A 123 11.36 1.87 -20.27
N LYS A 124 10.53 2.90 -20.48
CA LYS A 124 9.47 2.89 -21.51
C LYS A 124 10.01 3.15 -22.91
N THR A 125 11.16 3.81 -23.02
CA THR A 125 11.82 4.13 -24.29
C THR A 125 12.80 3.05 -24.76
N GLU A 126 13.19 2.13 -23.88
CA GLU A 126 14.04 0.96 -24.17
C GLU A 126 13.20 -0.33 -24.13
N THR A 127 13.53 -1.34 -24.94
CA THR A 127 12.79 -2.62 -24.98
C THR A 127 12.78 -3.28 -23.59
N PRO A 128 11.65 -3.85 -23.09
CA PRO A 128 11.51 -4.15 -21.67
C PRO A 128 12.49 -5.24 -21.22
N SER A 129 13.50 -4.85 -20.43
CA SER A 129 14.30 -5.79 -19.65
C SER A 129 13.46 -6.29 -18.46
N LYS A 130 13.44 -7.61 -18.26
CA LYS A 130 12.69 -8.28 -17.20
C LYS A 130 13.19 -7.82 -15.81
N GLU A 131 12.23 -7.48 -14.96
CA GLU A 131 12.33 -7.48 -13.49
C GLU A 131 13.40 -6.54 -12.88
N ASP A 132 13.18 -5.22 -12.92
CA ASP A 132 13.77 -4.33 -11.91
C ASP A 132 12.79 -4.20 -10.71
N PRO A 133 13.07 -4.83 -9.56
CA PRO A 133 12.22 -4.75 -8.36
C PRO A 133 12.11 -3.32 -7.79
N ASP A 134 13.01 -2.39 -8.14
CA ASP A 134 12.90 -0.97 -7.76
C ASP A 134 11.70 -0.27 -8.43
N LEU A 135 11.13 -0.86 -9.49
CA LEU A 135 9.99 -0.27 -10.21
C LEU A 135 8.64 -0.58 -9.56
N ILE A 136 8.61 -1.45 -8.56
CA ILE A 136 7.41 -1.76 -7.79
C ILE A 136 7.26 -0.68 -6.72
N PHE A 137 6.38 0.30 -6.96
CA PHE A 137 5.80 1.28 -6.02
C PHE A 137 6.06 2.78 -6.22
N ILE A 138 4.97 3.52 -5.96
CA ILE A 138 4.73 4.96 -5.94
C ILE A 138 4.74 5.65 -7.31
N GLN A 139 3.53 5.79 -7.89
CA GLN A 139 3.23 6.79 -8.93
C GLN A 139 2.84 8.09 -8.20
N MET A 140 3.65 9.13 -8.31
CA MET A 140 3.11 10.49 -8.22
C MET A 140 2.54 10.82 -9.60
N ASP A 141 1.29 11.26 -9.62
CA ASP A 141 0.72 11.86 -10.83
C ASP A 141 1.26 13.29 -10.94
N ASP A 142 1.54 13.68 -12.18
CA ASP A 142 1.92 15.04 -12.54
C ASP A 142 0.67 15.93 -12.45
N GLU A 143 0.77 17.01 -11.68
CA GLU A 143 -0.01 18.22 -11.96
C GLU A 143 0.54 18.90 -13.21
#